data_AF-A0A7S2VQB5-F1
#
_entry.id   AF-A0A7S2VQB5-F1
#
_cell.length_a   1.000
_cell.length_b   1.000
_cell.length_c   1.000
_cell.angle_alpha   90.00
_cell.angle_beta   90.00
_cell.angle_gamma   90.00
#
_symmetry.space_group_name_H-M   'P 1'
#
loop_
_entity.id
_entity.type
_entity.pdbx_description
1 polymer ?
#
loop_
_entity_poly.entity_id
_entity_poly.type
_entity_poly.pdbx_seq_one_letter_code
_entity_poly.pdbx_strand_id
1 'polypeptide(L)'
;IALQLGSFPDAEAHAFHISAHFCEALVWAGVGGGDGAKFRGALQAALRRQGFPIGAEWTTVVLIASLRGDPELFVEAFQHGFPGRTVIGGTAEHQLLVHSRGRTRIVEEGVVGLALKGDVPLTALVSLGCRALTPIFAARGVRKVMAEPDERHEAVLIPQLFAETGDAAAPIE
;
A
#
# COMPACT_ATOMS: atom_id res chain seq x y z
N ILE A 1 -2.34 6.36 -4.32
CA ILE A 1 -2.99 5.46 -5.30
C ILE A 1 -4.50 5.49 -5.13
N ALA A 2 -5.30 5.52 -6.19
CA ALA A 2 -6.76 5.37 -6.10
C ALA A 2 -7.12 3.93 -6.50
N LEU A 3 -7.42 3.10 -5.50
CA LEU A 3 -7.86 1.74 -5.72
C LEU A 3 -9.38 1.74 -5.86
N GLN A 4 -9.86 1.52 -7.08
CA GLN A 4 -11.28 1.37 -7.34
C GLN A 4 -11.60 -0.11 -7.37
N LEU A 5 -12.35 -0.56 -6.36
CA LEU A 5 -12.95 -1.87 -6.39
C LEU A 5 -14.23 -1.83 -7.24
N GLY A 6 -14.49 -2.91 -7.97
CA GLY A 6 -15.79 -3.14 -8.58
C GLY A 6 -16.90 -3.15 -7.53
N SER A 7 -18.15 -2.98 -7.97
CA SER A 7 -19.28 -3.10 -7.06
C SER A 7 -19.43 -4.57 -6.64
N PHE A 8 -19.38 -4.81 -5.32
CA PHE A 8 -19.65 -6.11 -4.71
C PHE A 8 -20.90 -5.96 -3.83
N PRO A 9 -22.11 -5.99 -4.42
CA PRO A 9 -23.35 -5.68 -3.70
C PRO A 9 -23.63 -6.66 -2.55
N ASP A 10 -23.14 -7.90 -2.67
CA ASP A 10 -23.31 -8.95 -1.67
C ASP A 10 -22.12 -9.07 -0.70
N ALA A 11 -21.09 -8.22 -0.86
CA ALA A 11 -19.92 -8.22 0.02
C ALA A 11 -19.98 -7.08 1.04
N GLU A 12 -19.72 -7.41 2.31
CA GLU A 12 -19.47 -6.42 3.34
C GLU A 12 -18.01 -5.98 3.26
N ALA A 13 -17.77 -4.67 3.21
CA ALA A 13 -16.42 -4.10 3.18
C ALA A 13 -16.10 -3.35 4.49
N HIS A 14 -14.89 -3.58 5.00
CA HIS A 14 -14.35 -2.87 6.16
C HIS A 14 -13.03 -2.19 5.81
N ALA A 15 -13.06 -0.86 5.77
CA ALA A 15 -11.85 -0.06 5.56
C ALA A 15 -11.00 0.03 6.83
N PHE A 16 -9.70 -0.20 6.66
CA PHE A 16 -8.73 -0.12 7.75
C PHE A 16 -7.46 0.62 7.30
N HIS A 17 -6.71 1.08 8.29
CA HIS A 17 -5.39 1.64 8.09
C HIS A 17 -4.48 1.20 9.23
N ILE A 18 -3.28 0.75 8.88
CA ILE A 18 -2.22 0.34 9.78
C ILE A 18 -1.08 1.34 9.62
N SER A 19 -0.61 1.92 10.71
CA SER A 19 0.49 2.90 10.65
C SER A 19 1.82 2.24 10.28
N ALA A 20 2.70 2.99 9.62
CA ALA A 20 4.05 2.53 9.28
C ALA A 20 4.82 2.01 10.51
N HIS A 21 4.79 2.74 11.63
CA HIS A 21 5.42 2.33 12.88
C HIS A 21 4.95 0.94 13.36
N PHE A 22 3.68 0.63 13.16
CA PHE A 22 3.15 -0.69 13.50
C PHE A 22 3.62 -1.76 12.52
N CYS A 23 3.65 -1.46 11.21
CA CYS A 23 4.16 -2.37 10.20
C CYS A 23 5.62 -2.75 10.46
N GLU A 24 6.47 -1.78 10.81
CA GLU A 24 7.87 -2.02 11.17
C GLU A 24 7.98 -2.95 12.38
N ALA A 25 7.26 -2.64 13.47
CA ALA A 25 7.27 -3.47 14.67
C ALA A 25 6.81 -4.91 14.40
N LEU A 26 5.87 -5.08 13.47
CA LEU A 26 5.33 -6.37 13.05
C LEU A 26 6.34 -7.19 12.23
N VAL A 27 7.05 -6.56 11.30
CA VAL A 27 8.14 -7.20 10.54
C VAL A 27 9.22 -7.69 11.50
N TRP A 28 9.66 -6.84 12.43
CA TRP A 28 10.65 -7.21 13.45
C TRP A 28 10.19 -8.38 14.33
N ALA A 29 8.91 -8.42 14.70
CA ALA A 29 8.36 -9.51 15.49
C ALA A 29 8.19 -10.83 14.71
N GLY A 30 7.92 -10.76 13.40
CA GLY A 30 7.71 -11.92 12.52
C GLY A 30 9.00 -12.67 12.18
N VAL A 31 10.12 -11.96 12.05
CA VAL A 31 11.45 -12.53 11.74
C VAL A 31 12.01 -13.37 12.92
N GLY A 32 11.44 -13.24 14.12
CA GLY A 32 11.97 -13.82 15.37
C GLY A 32 11.73 -15.32 15.63
N GLY A 33 11.18 -16.10 14.71
CA GLY A 33 11.14 -17.58 14.81
C GLY A 33 10.44 -18.18 16.05
N GLY A 34 9.51 -17.46 16.68
CA GLY A 34 8.79 -17.92 17.87
C GLY A 34 7.59 -18.84 17.58
N ASP A 35 7.00 -19.40 18.63
CA ASP A 35 5.75 -20.17 18.60
C ASP A 35 4.66 -19.46 17.77
N GLY A 36 4.42 -20.00 16.56
CA GLY A 36 3.54 -19.38 15.57
C GLY A 36 2.08 -19.22 16.02
N ALA A 37 1.62 -19.95 17.04
CA ALA A 37 0.29 -19.74 17.61
C ALA A 37 0.24 -18.48 18.49
N LYS A 38 1.26 -18.26 19.32
CA LYS A 38 1.37 -17.06 20.16
C LYS A 38 1.58 -15.81 19.32
N PHE A 39 2.43 -15.89 18.29
CA PHE A 39 2.62 -14.80 17.34
C PHE A 39 1.30 -14.43 16.66
N ARG A 40 0.55 -15.41 16.13
CA ARG A 40 -0.77 -15.18 15.52
C ARG A 40 -1.75 -14.49 16.47
N GLY A 41 -1.87 -14.97 17.71
CA GLY A 41 -2.76 -14.36 18.70
C GLY A 41 -2.40 -12.89 19.01
N ALA A 42 -1.11 -12.62 19.22
CA ALA A 42 -0.62 -11.27 19.48
C ALA A 42 -0.85 -10.33 18.30
N LEU A 43 -0.55 -10.80 17.08
CA LEU A 43 -0.75 -10.08 15.83
C LEU A 43 -2.22 -9.73 15.60
N GLN A 44 -3.13 -10.70 15.77
CA GLN A 44 -4.57 -10.47 15.63
C GLN A 44 -5.08 -9.42 16.62
N ALA A 45 -4.68 -9.51 17.90
CA ALA A 45 -5.06 -8.53 18.91
C ALA A 45 -4.50 -7.12 18.60
N ALA A 46 -3.30 -7.05 18.04
CA ALA A 46 -2.64 -5.81 17.68
C ALA A 46 -3.29 -5.14 16.44
N LEU A 47 -3.61 -5.92 15.41
CA LEU A 47 -4.31 -5.43 14.22
C LEU A 47 -5.77 -5.03 14.51
N ARG A 48 -6.45 -5.72 15.42
CA ARG A 48 -7.78 -5.30 15.89
C ARG A 48 -7.77 -3.87 16.44
N ARG A 49 -6.72 -3.49 17.16
CA ARG A 49 -6.54 -2.13 17.70
C ARG A 49 -6.31 -1.10 16.60
N GLN A 50 -5.66 -1.49 15.50
CA GLN A 50 -5.52 -0.66 14.29
C GLN A 50 -6.80 -0.61 13.45
N GLY A 51 -7.81 -1.42 13.81
CA GLY A 51 -9.11 -1.42 13.17
C GLY A 51 -9.29 -2.41 12.06
N PHE A 52 -8.38 -3.37 11.95
CA PHE A 52 -8.58 -4.50 11.08
C PHE A 52 -9.62 -5.47 11.68
N PRO A 53 -10.61 -5.94 10.91
CA PRO A 53 -11.60 -6.87 11.43
C PRO A 53 -11.00 -8.27 11.64
N ILE A 54 -11.31 -8.85 12.79
CA ILE A 54 -10.85 -10.19 13.18
C ILE A 54 -12.06 -11.13 13.13
N GLY A 55 -11.98 -12.16 12.30
CA GLY A 55 -13.07 -13.12 12.06
C GLY A 55 -12.79 -13.97 10.82
N ALA A 56 -13.16 -15.25 10.84
CA ALA A 56 -12.91 -16.15 9.71
C ALA A 56 -13.73 -15.77 8.46
N GLU A 57 -14.79 -14.99 8.65
CA GLU A 57 -15.67 -14.49 7.59
C GLU A 57 -15.01 -13.43 6.69
N TRP A 58 -13.93 -12.79 7.14
CA TRP A 58 -13.14 -11.84 6.35
C TRP A 58 -12.10 -12.57 5.52
N THR A 59 -12.51 -13.14 4.39
CA THR A 59 -11.71 -14.07 3.58
C THR A 59 -10.78 -13.37 2.60
N THR A 60 -11.15 -12.18 2.14
CA THR A 60 -10.38 -11.42 1.15
C THR A 60 -9.92 -10.09 1.73
N VAL A 61 -8.65 -9.76 1.54
CA VAL A 61 -8.04 -8.51 1.99
C VAL A 61 -7.41 -7.82 0.80
N VAL A 62 -7.89 -6.62 0.50
CA VAL A 62 -7.25 -5.74 -0.48
C VAL A 62 -6.38 -4.75 0.28
N LEU A 63 -5.09 -4.65 -0.03
CA LEU A 63 -4.18 -3.71 0.64
C LEU A 63 -3.28 -2.94 -0.32
N ILE A 64 -2.94 -1.72 0.06
CA ILE A 64 -1.91 -0.90 -0.57
C ILE A 64 -0.91 -0.52 0.52
N ALA A 65 0.34 -0.92 0.31
CA ALA A 65 1.44 -0.61 1.22
C ALA A 65 2.25 0.57 0.68
N SER A 66 2.40 1.63 1.49
CA SER A 66 3.39 2.69 1.30
C SER A 66 4.34 2.64 2.48
N LEU A 67 5.43 1.91 2.34
CA LEU A 67 6.40 1.65 3.40
C LEU A 67 7.80 1.93 2.86
N ARG A 68 8.69 2.49 3.69
CA ARG A 68 10.11 2.64 3.34
C ARG A 68 10.87 1.31 3.32
N GLY A 69 10.41 0.34 4.11
CA GLY A 69 10.97 -1.00 4.16
C GLY A 69 10.39 -1.91 3.08
N ASP A 70 10.82 -3.17 3.09
CA ASP A 70 10.33 -4.19 2.17
C ASP A 70 8.84 -4.51 2.46
N PRO A 71 7.91 -4.16 1.55
CA PRO A 71 6.49 -4.42 1.73
C PRO A 71 6.16 -5.92 1.66
N GLU A 72 7.01 -6.75 1.06
CA GLU A 72 6.80 -8.20 0.99
C GLU A 72 6.90 -8.83 2.38
N LEU A 73 7.85 -8.39 3.20
CA LEU A 73 7.99 -8.85 4.59
C LEU A 73 6.73 -8.56 5.43
N PHE A 74 6.11 -7.40 5.21
CA PHE A 74 4.84 -7.09 5.87
C PHE A 74 3.73 -8.03 5.40
N VAL A 75 3.61 -8.28 4.09
CA VAL A 75 2.60 -9.17 3.52
C VAL A 75 2.79 -10.60 4.01
N GLU A 76 4.02 -11.09 4.07
CA GLU A 76 4.36 -12.42 4.58
C GLU A 76 3.96 -12.58 6.06
N ALA A 77 4.34 -11.61 6.90
CA ALA A 77 4.00 -11.61 8.31
C ALA A 77 2.48 -11.49 8.52
N PHE A 78 1.80 -10.71 7.68
CA PHE A 78 0.34 -10.63 7.67
C PHE A 78 -0.31 -11.96 7.29
N GLN A 79 0.16 -12.62 6.22
CA GLN A 79 -0.35 -13.92 5.76
C GLN A 79 -0.13 -15.01 6.82
N HIS A 80 1.01 -14.99 7.52
CA HIS A 80 1.25 -15.86 8.68
C HIS A 80 0.23 -15.63 9.80
N GLY A 81 -0.17 -14.37 10.02
CA GLY A 81 -1.20 -13.97 10.99
C GLY A 81 -2.61 -14.50 10.68
N PHE A 82 -2.92 -14.63 9.39
CA PHE A 82 -4.24 -14.98 8.89
C PHE A 82 -4.16 -16.02 7.76
N PRO A 83 -3.82 -17.28 8.10
CA PRO A 83 -3.74 -18.33 7.11
C PRO A 83 -5.09 -18.55 6.43
N GLY A 84 -5.06 -18.80 5.13
CA GLY A 84 -6.26 -19.05 4.32
C GLY A 84 -6.99 -17.79 3.82
N ARG A 85 -6.51 -16.59 4.16
CA ARG A 85 -7.03 -15.36 3.57
C ARG A 85 -6.32 -15.03 2.27
N THR A 86 -7.09 -14.58 1.29
CA THR A 86 -6.53 -14.08 0.03
C THR A 86 -6.13 -12.62 0.23
N VAL A 87 -4.84 -12.33 0.07
CA VAL A 87 -4.31 -10.96 0.08
C VAL A 87 -4.09 -10.52 -1.35
N ILE A 88 -4.66 -9.38 -1.72
CA ILE A 88 -4.58 -8.78 -3.06
C ILE A 88 -4.15 -7.34 -2.88
N GLY A 89 -3.24 -6.85 -3.71
CA GLY A 89 -2.75 -5.52 -3.48
C GLY A 89 -1.54 -5.15 -4.29
N GLY A 90 -0.95 -4.04 -3.89
CA GLY A 90 0.28 -3.53 -4.46
C GLY A 90 0.94 -2.53 -3.54
N THR A 91 2.00 -1.94 -4.05
CA THR A 91 2.79 -0.93 -3.34
C THR A 91 2.49 0.46 -3.90
N ALA A 92 2.67 1.47 -3.07
CA ALA A 92 2.61 2.87 -3.45
C ALA A 92 3.89 3.55 -2.99
N GLU A 93 4.48 4.39 -3.84
CA GLU A 93 5.74 5.08 -3.51
C GLU A 93 5.54 6.40 -2.74
N HIS A 94 4.31 6.75 -2.36
CA HIS A 94 3.96 8.09 -1.89
C HIS A 94 2.79 8.07 -0.89
N GLN A 95 2.33 9.26 -0.53
CA GLN A 95 1.19 9.50 0.35
C GLN A 95 -0.06 8.71 -0.05
N LEU A 96 -0.81 8.31 0.98
CA LEU A 96 -2.09 7.64 0.87
C LEU A 96 -3.20 8.58 1.35
N LEU A 97 -4.22 8.80 0.52
CA LEU A 97 -5.50 9.35 0.99
C LEU A 97 -6.30 8.23 1.63
N VAL A 98 -6.57 8.37 2.92
CA VAL A 98 -7.28 7.38 3.71
C VAL A 98 -8.64 7.92 4.06
N HIS A 99 -9.70 7.24 3.60
CA HIS A 99 -11.03 7.42 4.15
C HIS A 99 -11.42 6.15 4.92
N SER A 100 -11.48 6.24 6.24
CA SER A 100 -11.87 5.12 7.09
C SER A 100 -12.65 5.64 8.30
N ARG A 101 -13.69 4.91 8.71
CA ARG A 101 -14.50 5.24 9.91
C ARG A 101 -15.05 6.68 9.89
N GLY A 102 -15.50 7.14 8.72
CA GLY A 102 -16.05 8.48 8.52
C GLY A 102 -15.04 9.62 8.59
N ARG A 103 -13.73 9.33 8.60
CA ARG A 103 -12.66 10.34 8.62
C ARG A 103 -11.79 10.22 7.38
N THR A 104 -11.55 11.35 6.73
CA THR A 104 -10.59 11.49 5.62
C THR A 104 -9.30 12.11 6.14
N ARG A 105 -8.15 11.52 5.80
CA ARG A 105 -6.83 12.06 6.14
C ARG A 105 -5.78 11.61 5.12
N ILE A 106 -4.72 12.39 5.00
CA ILE A 106 -3.53 12.01 4.24
C ILE A 106 -2.54 11.36 5.23
N VAL A 107 -1.91 10.27 4.81
CA VAL A 107 -0.78 9.67 5.54
C VAL A 107 0.40 9.55 4.61
N GLU A 108 1.60 9.81 5.12
CA GLU A 108 2.83 9.69 4.34
C GLU A 108 3.17 8.22 4.10
N GLU A 109 3.00 7.39 5.12
CA GLU A 109 3.36 5.98 5.11
C GLU A 109 2.37 5.13 5.93
N GLY A 110 2.32 3.85 5.62
CA GLY A 110 1.49 2.84 6.26
C GLY A 110 0.87 1.88 5.25
N VAL A 111 -0.09 1.11 5.74
CA VAL A 111 -0.87 0.19 4.91
C VAL A 111 -2.32 0.59 5.02
N VAL A 112 -2.97 0.75 3.88
CA VAL A 112 -4.42 0.97 3.78
C VAL A 112 -5.05 -0.22 3.11
N GLY A 113 -6.27 -0.56 3.49
CA GLY A 113 -6.93 -1.69 2.87
C GLY A 113 -8.41 -1.81 3.15
N LEU A 114 -8.99 -2.79 2.47
CA LEU A 114 -10.37 -3.22 2.60
C LEU A 114 -10.35 -4.71 2.93
N ALA A 115 -10.91 -5.07 4.08
CA ALA A 115 -11.25 -6.45 4.36
C ALA A 115 -12.66 -6.69 3.82
N LEU A 116 -12.87 -7.79 3.14
CA LEU A 116 -14.13 -8.15 2.51
C LEU A 116 -14.65 -9.46 3.08
N LYS A 117 -15.96 -9.51 3.32
CA LYS A 117 -16.71 -10.66 3.80
C LYS A 117 -17.85 -10.94 2.82
N GLY A 118 -18.07 -12.20 2.47
CA GLY A 118 -19.11 -12.63 1.54
C GLY A 118 -18.54 -13.14 0.21
N ASP A 119 -19.40 -13.26 -0.80
CA ASP A 119 -18.97 -13.65 -2.13
C ASP A 119 -18.32 -12.46 -2.84
N VAL A 120 -17.02 -12.58 -3.11
CA VAL A 120 -16.21 -11.54 -3.76
C VAL A 120 -15.67 -12.13 -5.06
N PRO A 121 -16.45 -12.10 -6.16
CA PRO A 121 -15.98 -12.56 -7.47
C PRO A 121 -14.95 -11.55 -8.00
N LEU A 122 -13.69 -11.74 -7.60
CA LEU A 122 -12.57 -10.95 -8.07
C LEU A 122 -12.26 -11.29 -9.52
N THR A 123 -12.81 -10.50 -10.43
CA THR A 123 -12.59 -10.62 -11.87
C THR A 123 -11.37 -9.82 -12.34
N ALA A 124 -11.10 -8.64 -11.74
CA ALA A 124 -9.88 -7.88 -11.97
C ALA A 124 -9.67 -6.79 -10.90
N LEU A 125 -8.41 -6.53 -10.52
CA LEU A 125 -8.01 -5.33 -9.80
C LEU A 125 -7.38 -4.36 -10.80
N VAL A 126 -7.99 -3.20 -11.01
CA VAL A 126 -7.45 -2.18 -11.94
C VAL A 126 -6.95 -1.01 -11.12
N SER A 127 -5.62 -0.80 -11.13
CA SER A 127 -5.05 0.47 -10.69
C SER A 127 -4.90 1.38 -11.90
N LEU A 128 -5.64 2.49 -11.93
CA LEU A 128 -5.30 3.61 -12.80
C LEU A 128 -4.10 4.30 -12.16
N GLY A 129 -2.98 4.43 -12.89
CA GLY A 129 -1.75 5.09 -12.41
C GLY A 129 -2.05 6.39 -11.67
N CYS A 130 -1.28 6.67 -10.62
CA CYS A 130 -1.70 7.63 -9.60
C CYS A 130 -0.88 8.91 -9.62
N ARG A 131 -1.58 10.03 -9.44
CA ARG A 131 -0.98 11.35 -9.25
C ARG A 131 -0.85 11.61 -7.74
N ALA A 132 0.30 12.10 -7.29
CA ALA A 132 0.50 12.46 -5.89
C ALA A 132 -0.53 13.53 -5.46
N LEU A 133 -1.04 13.43 -4.22
CA LEU A 133 -2.06 14.33 -3.67
C LEU A 133 -1.45 15.67 -3.25
N THR A 134 -0.21 15.64 -2.80
CA THR A 134 0.67 16.80 -2.71
C THR A 134 1.81 16.58 -3.69
N PRO A 135 2.16 17.55 -4.53
CA PRO A 135 3.37 17.47 -5.32
C PRO A 135 4.58 17.67 -4.41
N ILE A 136 5.66 16.98 -4.76
CA ILE A 136 6.98 17.58 -4.53
C ILE A 136 7.38 18.26 -5.85
N PHE A 137 7.17 17.59 -7.00
CA PHE A 137 7.21 18.16 -8.35
C PHE A 137 6.34 17.34 -9.32
N ALA A 138 5.77 17.98 -10.34
CA ALA A 138 5.14 17.28 -11.47
C ALA A 138 6.13 17.20 -12.66
N ALA A 139 6.35 16.01 -13.21
CA ALA A 139 7.23 15.78 -14.35
C ALA A 139 6.48 15.87 -15.68
N ARG A 140 6.98 16.64 -16.66
CA ARG A 140 6.45 16.68 -18.04
C ARG A 140 7.53 16.32 -19.04
N GLY A 141 7.16 15.58 -20.10
CA GLY A 141 8.05 15.34 -21.24
C GLY A 141 9.12 14.28 -21.00
N VAL A 142 8.85 13.31 -20.11
CA VAL A 142 9.73 12.19 -19.78
C VAL A 142 10.18 11.43 -21.04
N ARG A 143 11.49 11.21 -21.20
CA ARG A 143 12.05 10.43 -22.32
C ARG A 143 13.07 9.42 -21.80
N LYS A 144 13.06 8.22 -22.38
CA LYS A 144 14.12 7.23 -22.14
C LYS A 144 15.41 7.71 -22.81
N VAL A 145 16.51 7.70 -22.07
CA VAL A 145 17.85 7.99 -22.57
C VAL A 145 18.79 6.87 -22.13
N MET A 146 19.82 6.62 -22.93
CA MET A 146 20.93 5.78 -22.48
C MET A 146 21.79 6.64 -21.55
N ALA A 147 21.96 6.22 -20.30
CA ALA A 147 22.65 7.00 -19.27
C ALA A 147 24.10 7.32 -19.68
N GLU A 148 24.76 6.34 -20.30
CA GLU A 148 26.14 6.40 -20.81
C GLU A 148 26.24 5.50 -22.06
N PRO A 149 27.15 5.77 -23.01
CA PRO A 149 27.33 4.95 -24.20
C PRO A 149 27.75 3.50 -23.91
N ASP A 150 28.43 3.28 -22.77
CA ASP A 150 28.99 1.97 -22.38
C ASP A 150 28.15 1.22 -21.33
N GLU A 151 27.12 1.85 -20.76
CA GLU A 151 26.28 1.23 -19.74
C GLU A 151 24.88 0.88 -20.28
N ARG A 152 24.49 -0.39 -20.17
CA ARG A 152 23.17 -0.90 -20.57
C ARG A 152 22.05 -0.52 -19.59
N HIS A 153 22.16 0.64 -18.94
CA HIS A 153 21.16 1.13 -18.01
C HIS A 153 20.26 2.14 -18.74
N GLU A 154 18.99 1.75 -18.97
CA GLU A 154 17.97 2.68 -19.43
C GLU A 154 17.69 3.69 -18.32
N ALA A 155 18.06 4.96 -18.56
CA ALA A 155 17.71 6.05 -17.68
C ALA A 155 16.47 6.79 -18.18
N VAL A 156 15.80 7.45 -17.25
CA VAL A 156 14.61 8.25 -17.52
C VAL A 156 14.97 9.72 -17.32
N LEU A 157 15.05 10.47 -18.42
CA LEU A 157 15.28 11.91 -18.37
C LEU A 157 13.96 12.64 -18.13
N ILE A 158 13.91 13.44 -17.06
CA ILE A 158 12.80 14.32 -16.75
C ILE A 158 13.24 15.77 -17.06
N PRO A 159 12.89 16.32 -18.23
CA PRO A 159 13.44 17.60 -18.67
C PRO A 159 12.86 18.80 -17.93
N GLN A 160 11.67 18.66 -17.33
CA GLN A 160 10.99 19.75 -16.65
C GLN A 160 10.24 19.22 -15.44
N LEU A 161 10.59 19.78 -14.29
CA LEU A 161 9.87 19.65 -13.03
C LEU A 161 9.07 20.92 -12.80
N PHE A 162 7.82 20.79 -12.41
CA PHE A 162 6.97 21.95 -12.09
C PHE A 162 6.63 21.95 -10.61
N ALA A 163 6.83 23.11 -9.98
CA ALA A 163 6.35 23.40 -8.64
C ALA A 163 4.83 23.65 -8.63
N GLU A 164 4.20 23.72 -7.45
CA GLU A 164 2.75 23.99 -7.29
C GLU A 164 2.30 25.30 -7.91
N THR A 165 3.18 26.30 -7.89
CA THR A 165 2.93 27.64 -8.45
C THR A 165 2.84 27.62 -9.97
N GLY A 166 3.16 26.48 -10.61
CA GLY A 166 3.30 26.36 -12.06
C GLY A 166 4.69 26.76 -12.56
N ASP A 167 5.59 27.17 -11.66
CA ASP A 167 6.95 27.53 -12.00
C ASP A 167 7.75 26.28 -12.37
N ALA A 168 8.51 26.38 -13.45
CA ALA A 168 9.47 25.35 -13.81
C ALA A 168 10.68 25.40 -12.87
N ALA A 169 10.94 24.30 -12.18
CA ALA A 169 12.20 24.09 -11.48
C ALA A 169 13.27 23.63 -12.48
N ALA A 170 14.49 24.13 -12.31
CA ALA A 170 15.64 23.67 -13.08
C ALA A 170 15.83 22.16 -12.86
N PRO A 171 16.31 21.41 -13.87
CA PRO A 171 16.65 20.00 -13.70
C PRO A 171 17.63 19.85 -12.53
N ILE A 172 17.45 18.79 -11.74
CA ILE A 172 18.46 18.36 -10.77
C ILE A 172 19.51 17.62 -11.60
N GLU A 173 20.69 18.21 -11.75
CA GLU A 173 21.88 17.56 -12.32
C GLU A 173 22.46 16.53 -11.35
#